data_AF-A0A372F8R4-F1
#
_entry.id   AF-A0A372F8R4-F1
#
_cell.length_a   1.000
_cell.length_b   1.000
_cell.length_c   1.000
_cell.angle_alpha   90.00
_cell.angle_beta   90.00
_cell.angle_gamma   90.00
#
_symmetry.space_group_name_H-M   'P 1'
#
loop_
_entity.id
_entity.type
_entity.pdbx_description
1 polymer ?
#
loop_
_entity_poly.entity_id
_entity_poly.type
_entity_poly.pdbx_seq_one_letter_code
_entity_poly.pdbx_strand_id
1 'polypeptide(L)'
;MTLTVEIILFIGLLAYYYFVLRKYNSLGFRMFSLFSFVAIAVVYWWYQDYQELESLKKNGVFIEGLVTKKYVEHTKESSVPDNVVVLNFTDNKGETINAEAREMTSKEEYAAVPIGQKVLIVYDAAKGTVQLKTTFDRSLHDFNYILIFPGLLFLIGLGCLIFLSRFKVHAHEGTAYEYLTDENGKVVLDDNHSETTRTIKKINLVSKIVQAFAK
;
A
#
# COMPACT_ATOMS: atom_id res chain seq x y z
N MET A 1 -0.99 8.24 -10.61
CA MET A 1 -0.94 6.98 -11.41
C MET A 1 -1.87 7.16 -12.61
N THR A 2 -1.47 6.81 -13.84
CA THR A 2 -2.36 6.97 -15.01
C THR A 2 -3.45 5.90 -14.98
N LEU A 3 -4.70 6.30 -15.23
CA LEU A 3 -5.92 5.47 -15.29
C LEU A 3 -5.73 4.13 -16.04
N THR A 4 -4.80 4.10 -16.99
CA THR A 4 -4.43 2.94 -17.80
C THR A 4 -3.82 1.79 -16.99
N VAL A 5 -3.00 2.07 -15.97
CA VAL A 5 -2.34 1.02 -15.17
C VAL A 5 -3.34 0.32 -14.26
N GLU A 6 -4.27 1.08 -13.67
CA GLU A 6 -5.34 0.55 -12.81
C GLU A 6 -6.27 -0.39 -13.58
N ILE A 7 -6.66 -0.01 -14.80
CA ILE A 7 -7.51 -0.83 -15.67
C ILE A 7 -6.82 -2.15 -16.05
N ILE A 8 -5.52 -2.10 -16.37
CA ILE A 8 -4.75 -3.31 -16.72
C ILE A 8 -4.63 -4.24 -15.52
N LEU A 9 -4.34 -3.71 -14.32
CA LEU A 9 -4.28 -4.51 -13.09
C LEU A 9 -5.65 -5.12 -12.74
N PHE A 10 -6.73 -4.36 -12.92
CA PHE A 10 -8.10 -4.85 -12.68
C PHE A 10 -8.50 -5.96 -13.64
N ILE A 11 -8.23 -5.80 -14.95
CA ILE A 11 -8.49 -6.83 -15.96
C ILE A 11 -7.60 -8.05 -15.70
N GLY A 12 -6.33 -7.85 -15.33
CA GLY A 12 -5.40 -8.90 -14.95
C GLY A 12 -5.89 -9.70 -13.74
N LEU A 13 -6.40 -9.04 -12.70
CA LEU A 13 -7.01 -9.68 -11.53
C LEU A 13 -8.25 -10.49 -11.89
N LEU A 14 -9.13 -9.96 -12.75
CA LEU A 14 -10.32 -10.68 -13.23
C LEU A 14 -9.94 -11.90 -14.07
N ALA A 15 -8.97 -11.77 -14.96
CA ALA A 15 -8.45 -12.88 -15.76
C ALA A 15 -7.79 -13.94 -14.87
N TYR A 16 -7.00 -13.52 -13.87
CA TYR A 16 -6.39 -14.42 -12.90
C TYR A 16 -7.46 -15.20 -12.11
N TYR A 17 -8.47 -14.51 -11.61
CA TYR A 17 -9.60 -15.15 -10.93
C TYR A 17 -10.29 -16.18 -11.84
N TYR A 18 -10.60 -15.79 -13.09
CA TYR A 18 -11.37 -16.63 -14.00
C TYR A 18 -10.58 -17.83 -14.54
N PHE A 19 -9.32 -17.67 -14.92
CA PHE A 19 -8.53 -18.72 -15.56
C PHE A 19 -7.72 -19.56 -14.57
N VAL A 20 -7.24 -18.96 -13.49
CA VAL A 20 -6.33 -19.62 -12.55
C VAL A 20 -7.12 -20.11 -11.34
N LEU A 21 -7.87 -19.26 -10.63
CA LEU A 21 -8.57 -19.69 -9.42
C LEU A 21 -9.80 -20.58 -9.67
N ARG A 22 -10.43 -20.49 -10.85
CA ARG A 22 -11.53 -21.41 -11.25
C ARG A 22 -11.02 -22.78 -11.66
N LYS A 23 -9.86 -22.84 -12.33
CA LYS A 23 -9.24 -24.11 -12.77
C LYS A 23 -8.59 -24.83 -11.59
N TYR A 24 -7.95 -24.09 -10.69
CA TYR A 24 -7.36 -24.62 -9.47
C TYR A 24 -8.35 -24.46 -8.31
N ASN A 25 -9.18 -25.47 -8.12
CA ASN A 25 -10.22 -25.51 -7.08
C ASN A 25 -9.68 -25.71 -5.65
N SER A 26 -8.39 -25.48 -5.38
CA SER A 26 -7.82 -25.65 -4.04
C SER A 26 -7.91 -24.36 -3.24
N LEU A 27 -8.43 -24.44 -2.01
CA LEU A 27 -8.49 -23.30 -1.09
C LEU A 27 -7.07 -22.81 -0.74
N GLY A 28 -6.14 -23.72 -0.48
CA GLY A 28 -4.75 -23.36 -0.17
C GLY A 28 -4.08 -22.54 -1.27
N PHE A 29 -4.29 -22.92 -2.54
CA PHE A 29 -3.75 -22.16 -3.67
C PHE A 29 -4.39 -20.78 -3.83
N ARG A 30 -5.71 -20.66 -3.63
CA ARG A 30 -6.42 -19.37 -3.63
C ARG A 30 -5.87 -18.41 -2.56
N MET A 31 -5.67 -18.91 -1.34
CA MET A 31 -5.13 -18.12 -0.23
C MET A 31 -3.67 -17.75 -0.46
N PHE A 32 -2.83 -18.69 -0.90
CA PHE A 32 -1.43 -18.41 -1.25
C PHE A 32 -1.31 -17.30 -2.28
N SER A 33 -2.12 -17.37 -3.33
CA SER A 33 -2.18 -16.35 -4.37
C SER A 33 -2.55 -14.97 -3.81
N LEU A 34 -3.62 -14.90 -3.01
CA LEU A 34 -4.06 -13.66 -2.37
C LEU A 34 -2.93 -13.04 -1.54
N PHE A 35 -2.32 -13.81 -0.65
CA PHE A 35 -1.22 -13.34 0.19
C PHE A 35 -0.01 -12.91 -0.64
N SER A 36 0.31 -13.63 -1.72
CA SER A 36 1.41 -13.28 -2.62
C SER A 36 1.15 -11.97 -3.36
N PHE A 37 -0.07 -11.74 -3.85
CA PHE A 37 -0.43 -10.48 -4.51
C PHE A 37 -0.38 -9.30 -3.53
N VAL A 38 -0.89 -9.48 -2.31
CA VAL A 38 -0.81 -8.44 -1.27
C VAL A 38 0.65 -8.16 -0.92
N ALA A 39 1.49 -9.19 -0.76
CA ALA A 39 2.91 -9.02 -0.50
C ALA A 39 3.61 -8.25 -1.64
N ILE A 40 3.33 -8.58 -2.90
CA ILE A 40 3.87 -7.87 -4.06
C ILE A 40 3.40 -6.41 -4.09
N ALA A 41 2.12 -6.15 -3.81
CA ALA A 41 1.58 -4.79 -3.78
C ALA A 41 2.26 -3.93 -2.69
N VAL A 42 2.45 -4.51 -1.50
CA VAL A 42 3.20 -3.87 -0.40
C VAL A 42 4.65 -3.59 -0.83
N VAL A 43 5.34 -4.57 -1.43
CA VAL A 43 6.72 -4.37 -1.92
C VAL A 43 6.77 -3.30 -2.99
N TYR A 44 5.78 -3.24 -3.89
CA TYR A 44 5.73 -2.24 -4.96
C TYR A 44 5.57 -0.81 -4.41
N TRP A 45 4.60 -0.58 -3.52
CA TRP A 45 4.44 0.73 -2.87
C TRP A 45 5.69 1.12 -2.12
N TRP A 46 6.23 0.20 -1.34
CA TRP A 46 7.45 0.40 -0.58
C TRP A 46 8.67 0.72 -1.44
N TYR A 47 8.78 0.10 -2.62
CA TYR A 47 9.90 0.32 -3.53
C TYR A 47 9.94 1.77 -4.03
N GLN A 48 8.80 2.46 -4.14
CA GLN A 48 8.80 3.88 -4.52
C GLN A 48 9.46 4.73 -3.44
N ASP A 49 9.05 4.57 -2.19
CA ASP A 49 9.62 5.28 -1.03
C ASP A 49 11.13 4.97 -0.88
N TYR A 50 11.52 3.72 -1.12
CA TYR A 50 12.93 3.33 -1.11
C TYR A 50 13.76 4.08 -2.15
N GLN A 51 13.24 4.20 -3.37
CA GLN A 51 13.95 4.86 -4.47
C GLN A 51 14.11 6.36 -4.21
N GLU A 52 13.19 6.97 -3.45
CA GLU A 52 13.36 8.33 -2.97
C GLU A 52 14.45 8.41 -1.88
N LEU A 53 14.38 7.55 -0.87
CA LEU A 53 15.35 7.52 0.23
C LEU A 53 16.78 7.24 -0.26
N GLU A 54 16.96 6.28 -1.17
CA GLU A 54 18.27 6.00 -1.79
C GLU A 54 18.77 7.14 -2.67
N SER A 55 17.86 7.92 -3.28
CA SER A 55 18.24 9.13 -4.02
C SER A 55 18.76 10.21 -3.08
N LEU A 56 18.02 10.50 -2.00
CA LEU A 56 18.45 11.44 -0.95
C LEU A 56 19.76 11.00 -0.28
N LYS A 57 19.98 9.70 -0.09
CA LYS A 57 21.22 9.17 0.47
C LYS A 57 22.43 9.33 -0.46
N LYS A 58 22.25 9.22 -1.78
CA LYS A 58 23.33 9.29 -2.77
C LYS A 58 23.62 10.72 -3.23
N ASN A 59 22.57 11.50 -3.45
CA ASN A 59 22.62 12.80 -4.11
C ASN A 59 22.19 13.94 -3.20
N GLY A 60 21.63 13.65 -2.03
CA GLY A 60 21.12 14.65 -1.11
C GLY A 60 22.22 15.50 -0.51
N VAL A 61 21.96 16.80 -0.43
CA VAL A 61 22.84 17.77 0.21
C VAL A 61 22.16 18.33 1.44
N PHE A 62 22.91 18.43 2.53
CA PHE A 62 22.44 19.01 3.78
C PHE A 62 22.47 20.54 3.70
N ILE A 63 21.30 21.18 3.83
CA ILE A 63 21.12 22.63 3.72
C ILE A 63 20.30 23.14 4.91
N GLU A 64 20.57 24.36 5.37
CA GLU A 64 19.69 25.04 6.32
C GLU A 64 18.49 25.68 5.61
N GLY A 65 17.28 25.25 5.93
CA GLY A 65 16.05 25.86 5.44
C GLY A 65 15.29 26.63 6.52
N LEU A 66 14.80 27.81 6.17
CA LEU A 66 13.90 28.60 7.00
C LEU A 66 12.48 28.05 6.90
N VAL A 67 11.90 27.70 8.04
CA VAL A 67 10.51 27.25 8.11
C VAL A 67 9.59 28.45 7.93
N THR A 68 8.85 28.49 6.84
CA THR A 68 7.96 29.62 6.52
C THR A 68 6.52 29.36 6.92
N LYS A 69 6.07 28.10 6.82
CA LYS A 69 4.70 27.71 7.10
C LYS A 69 4.65 26.24 7.52
N LYS A 70 3.64 25.90 8.32
CA LYS A 70 3.29 24.54 8.68
C LYS A 70 1.79 24.35 8.55
N TYR A 71 1.37 23.21 8.05
CA TYR A 71 -0.04 22.85 7.98
C TYR A 71 -0.21 21.34 7.96
N VAL A 72 -1.44 20.89 8.19
CA VAL A 72 -1.82 19.49 8.11
C VAL A 72 -2.72 19.34 6.89
N GLU A 73 -2.32 18.49 5.95
CA GLU A 73 -3.05 18.26 4.72
C GLU A 73 -3.82 16.94 4.78
N HIS A 74 -5.10 16.98 4.46
CA HIS A 74 -5.90 15.78 4.25
C HIS A 74 -6.04 15.53 2.76
N THR A 75 -5.29 14.57 2.24
CA THR A 75 -5.46 14.08 0.87
C THR A 75 -6.66 13.14 0.83
N LYS A 76 -7.45 13.19 -0.24
CA LYS A 76 -8.61 12.28 -0.43
C LYS A 76 -8.20 10.81 -0.53
N GLU A 77 -6.92 10.57 -0.81
CA GLU A 77 -6.32 9.27 -1.09
C GLU A 77 -5.69 8.64 0.16
N SER A 78 -5.52 9.40 1.26
CA SER A 78 -4.95 8.91 2.51
C SER A 78 -5.96 8.96 3.66
N SER A 79 -5.98 7.91 4.47
CA SER A 79 -6.74 7.89 5.75
C SER A 79 -5.99 8.59 6.88
N VAL A 80 -4.72 8.93 6.67
CA VAL A 80 -3.84 9.60 7.63
C VAL A 80 -3.46 10.97 7.08
N PRO A 81 -3.69 12.06 7.83
CA PRO A 81 -3.28 13.38 7.39
C PRO A 81 -1.75 13.52 7.34
N ASP A 82 -1.28 14.29 6.36
CA ASP A 82 0.12 14.59 6.18
C ASP A 82 0.52 15.84 6.96
N ASN A 83 1.61 15.74 7.70
CA ASN A 83 2.24 16.88 8.36
C ASN A 83 3.17 17.58 7.37
N VAL A 84 2.80 18.77 6.92
CA VAL A 84 3.54 19.50 5.88
C VAL A 84 4.31 20.67 6.49
N VAL A 85 5.62 20.71 6.21
CA VAL A 85 6.52 21.80 6.61
C VAL A 85 7.03 22.50 5.35
N VAL A 86 6.69 23.78 5.18
CA VAL A 86 7.12 24.60 4.04
C VAL A 86 8.42 25.30 4.41
N LEU A 87 9.40 25.14 3.54
CA LEU A 87 10.79 25.53 3.75
C LEU A 87 11.22 26.48 2.63
N ASN A 88 11.95 27.52 3.00
CA ASN A 88 12.64 28.38 2.07
C ASN A 88 14.15 28.26 2.32
N PHE A 89 14.91 27.92 1.29
CA PHE A 89 16.36 27.74 1.38
C PHE A 89 17.05 28.15 0.09
N THR A 90 18.36 28.38 0.17
CA THR A 90 19.20 28.62 -1.00
C THR A 90 19.93 27.34 -1.37
N ASP A 91 19.82 26.92 -2.62
CA ASP A 91 20.51 25.72 -3.11
C ASP A 91 22.01 25.99 -3.37
N ASN A 92 22.74 24.94 -3.76
CA ASN A 92 24.17 25.06 -4.04
C ASN A 92 24.50 25.93 -5.27
N LYS A 93 23.51 26.31 -6.07
CA LYS A 93 23.65 27.21 -7.23
C LYS A 93 23.32 28.66 -6.86
N GLY A 94 22.90 28.93 -5.63
CA GLY A 94 22.50 30.25 -5.17
C GLY A 94 21.03 30.58 -5.45
N GLU A 95 20.23 29.62 -5.92
CA GLU A 95 18.81 29.82 -6.21
C GLU A 95 17.98 29.65 -4.94
N THR A 96 17.02 30.55 -4.74
CA THR A 96 16.08 30.45 -3.61
C THR A 96 14.94 29.51 -3.98
N ILE A 97 14.82 28.43 -3.23
CA ILE A 97 13.83 27.38 -3.43
C ILE A 97 12.81 27.43 -2.31
N ASN A 98 11.54 27.35 -2.69
CA ASN A 98 10.43 27.11 -1.77
C ASN A 98 9.92 25.68 -2.00
N ALA A 99 10.07 24.83 -0.99
CA ALA A 99 9.72 23.42 -1.09
C ALA A 99 8.97 22.95 0.16
N GLU A 100 8.31 21.82 0.01
CA GLU A 100 7.56 21.19 1.09
C GLU A 100 8.26 19.90 1.52
N ALA A 101 8.65 19.84 2.78
CA ALA A 101 8.89 18.56 3.43
C ALA A 101 7.52 17.99 3.82
N ARG A 102 7.10 16.97 3.10
CA ARG A 102 5.86 16.22 3.32
C ARG A 102 6.18 14.74 3.41
N GLU A 103 5.18 13.97 3.82
CA GLU A 103 5.23 12.51 3.91
C GLU A 103 6.26 12.00 4.95
N MET A 104 5.90 10.93 5.66
CA MET A 104 6.70 10.35 6.75
C MET A 104 7.06 11.26 7.93
N THR A 105 6.84 12.58 7.89
CA THR A 105 7.13 13.51 8.99
C THR A 105 6.20 13.20 10.17
N SER A 106 6.78 12.72 11.28
CA SER A 106 5.99 12.34 12.45
C SER A 106 5.36 13.56 13.13
N LYS A 107 4.36 13.34 14.00
CA LYS A 107 3.75 14.43 14.75
C LYS A 107 4.75 15.10 15.69
N GLU A 108 5.67 14.32 16.23
CA GLU A 108 6.72 14.77 17.14
C GLU A 108 7.76 15.61 16.37
N GLU A 109 8.20 15.13 15.20
CA GLU A 109 9.10 15.87 14.30
C GLU A 109 8.44 17.18 13.86
N TYR A 110 7.18 17.11 13.44
CA TYR A 110 6.40 18.27 13.06
C TYR A 110 6.30 19.27 14.22
N ALA A 111 5.95 18.83 15.43
CA ALA A 111 5.80 19.71 16.59
C ALA A 111 7.13 20.37 17.00
N ALA A 112 8.26 19.66 16.84
CA ALA A 112 9.59 20.13 17.21
C ALA A 112 10.13 21.25 16.31
N VAL A 113 9.55 21.47 15.13
CA VAL A 113 10.00 22.46 14.14
C VAL A 113 9.20 23.75 14.25
N PRO A 114 9.75 24.88 14.73
CA PRO A 114 9.02 26.15 14.86
C PRO A 114 9.04 26.96 13.56
N ILE A 115 7.98 27.73 13.31
CA ILE A 115 7.95 28.69 12.21
C ILE A 115 8.94 29.83 12.48
N GLY A 116 9.66 30.28 11.44
CA GLY A 116 10.67 31.32 11.53
C GLY A 116 12.04 30.84 11.99
N GLN A 117 12.19 29.54 12.30
CA GLN A 117 13.49 28.97 12.63
C GLN A 117 14.13 28.27 11.42
N LYS A 118 15.46 28.22 11.45
CA LYS A 118 16.23 27.42 10.51
C LYS A 118 16.29 25.99 11.00
N VAL A 119 16.08 25.04 10.08
CA VAL A 119 16.21 23.61 10.32
C VAL A 119 17.09 22.98 9.26
N LEU A 120 17.79 21.91 9.63
CA LEU A 120 18.63 21.16 8.71
C LEU A 120 17.77 20.20 7.89
N ILE A 121 17.89 20.29 6.57
CA ILE A 121 17.13 19.49 5.60
C ILE A 121 18.09 18.74 4.69
N VAL A 122 17.60 17.67 4.07
CA VAL A 122 18.26 16.97 2.97
C VAL A 122 17.50 17.27 1.70
N TYR A 123 18.19 17.81 0.70
CA TYR A 123 17.61 18.17 -0.58
C TYR A 123 18.31 17.45 -1.72
N ASP A 124 17.55 16.77 -2.58
CA ASP A 124 18.02 16.22 -3.85
C ASP A 124 17.50 17.08 -5.02
N ALA A 125 18.40 17.88 -5.60
CA ALA A 125 18.07 18.76 -6.71
C ALA A 125 17.67 18.02 -8.00
N ALA A 126 18.06 16.75 -8.17
CA ALA A 126 17.73 15.99 -9.37
C ALA A 126 16.26 15.53 -9.37
N LYS A 127 15.72 15.21 -8.18
CA LYS A 127 14.32 14.79 -8.01
C LYS A 127 13.40 15.87 -7.44
N GLY A 128 13.96 16.97 -6.94
CA GLY A 128 13.20 18.03 -6.27
C GLY A 128 12.62 17.60 -4.91
N THR A 129 13.20 16.57 -4.29
CA THR A 129 12.70 16.00 -3.03
C THR A 129 13.41 16.63 -1.84
N VAL A 130 12.62 16.96 -0.80
CA VAL A 130 13.10 17.60 0.44
C VAL A 130 12.57 16.82 1.63
N GLN A 131 13.46 16.49 2.57
CA GLN A 131 13.10 15.91 3.86
C GLN A 131 13.80 16.64 5.01
N LEU A 132 13.14 16.70 6.17
CA LEU A 132 13.81 17.09 7.41
C LEU A 132 14.91 16.07 7.72
N LYS A 133 16.07 16.52 8.21
CA LYS A 133 17.16 15.61 8.59
C LYS A 133 16.70 14.54 9.59
N THR A 134 15.88 14.92 10.57
CA THR A 134 15.35 14.01 11.59
C THR A 134 14.51 12.90 10.96
N THR A 135 13.65 13.25 10.01
CA THR A 135 12.82 12.30 9.27
C THR A 135 13.68 11.39 8.40
N PHE A 136 14.68 11.94 7.69
CA PHE A 136 15.61 11.17 6.87
C PHE A 136 16.40 10.14 7.70
N ASP A 137 16.98 10.57 8.82
CA ASP A 137 17.76 9.70 9.72
C ASP A 137 16.91 8.55 10.28
N ARG A 138 15.67 8.84 10.68
CA ARG A 138 14.72 7.82 11.16
C ARG A 138 14.33 6.87 10.03
N SER A 139 14.00 7.39 8.86
CA SER A 139 13.64 6.56 7.70
C SER A 139 14.76 5.60 7.33
N LEU A 140 16.04 6.02 7.37
CA LEU A 140 17.18 5.13 7.16
C LEU A 140 17.25 3.98 8.17
N HIS A 141 16.91 4.24 9.44
CA HIS A 141 16.92 3.23 10.49
C HIS A 141 15.75 2.24 10.33
N ASP A 142 14.54 2.75 10.10
CA ASP A 142 13.32 1.95 10.05
C ASP A 142 13.23 1.09 8.78
N PHE A 143 13.93 1.51 7.71
CA PHE A 143 13.90 0.85 6.40
C PHE A 143 14.27 -0.65 6.44
N ASN A 144 15.16 -1.06 7.37
CA ASN A 144 15.59 -2.46 7.44
C ASN A 144 14.50 -3.42 7.92
N TYR A 145 13.52 -2.96 8.70
CA TYR A 145 12.51 -3.82 9.33
C TYR A 145 11.28 -4.05 8.47
N ILE A 146 11.11 -3.23 7.44
CA ILE A 146 9.88 -3.16 6.66
C ILE A 146 9.70 -4.39 5.73
N LEU A 147 10.79 -5.02 5.28
CA LEU A 147 10.77 -6.17 4.37
C LEU A 147 10.36 -7.46 5.10
N ILE A 148 10.36 -7.43 6.43
CA ILE A 148 9.87 -8.53 7.27
C ILE A 148 8.38 -8.75 7.00
N PHE A 149 7.59 -7.68 6.85
CA PHE A 149 6.15 -7.77 6.69
C PHE A 149 5.70 -8.49 5.39
N PRO A 150 6.15 -8.10 4.17
CA PRO A 150 5.80 -8.86 2.97
C PRO A 150 6.38 -10.28 2.99
N GLY A 151 7.56 -10.49 3.59
CA GLY A 151 8.10 -11.83 3.82
C GLY A 151 7.17 -12.69 4.68
N LEU A 152 6.62 -12.12 5.76
CA LEU A 152 5.69 -12.79 6.66
C LEU A 152 4.35 -13.10 5.97
N LEU A 153 3.82 -12.18 5.16
CA LEU A 153 2.63 -12.43 4.33
C LEU A 153 2.85 -13.60 3.37
N PHE A 154 4.00 -13.65 2.71
CA PHE A 154 4.35 -14.75 1.83
C PHE A 154 4.43 -16.09 2.59
N LEU A 155 5.05 -16.11 3.77
CA LEU A 155 5.13 -17.31 4.62
C LEU A 155 3.76 -17.78 5.11
N ILE A 156 2.87 -16.86 5.49
CA ILE A 156 1.47 -17.19 5.81
C ILE A 156 0.80 -17.82 4.59
N GLY A 157 0.95 -17.21 3.40
CA GLY A 157 0.44 -17.76 2.16
C GLY A 157 0.94 -19.17 1.89
N LEU A 158 2.24 -19.43 2.12
CA LEU A 158 2.86 -20.74 1.95
C LEU A 158 2.28 -21.76 2.95
N GLY A 159 2.07 -21.34 4.20
CA GLY A 159 1.36 -22.13 5.20
C GLY A 159 -0.04 -22.50 4.74
N CYS A 160 -0.81 -21.52 4.22
CA CYS A 160 -2.13 -21.78 3.64
C CYS A 160 -2.06 -22.77 2.47
N LEU A 161 -1.06 -22.65 1.60
CA LEU A 161 -0.86 -23.57 0.48
C LEU A 161 -0.73 -25.00 0.98
N ILE A 162 0.10 -25.23 1.99
CA ILE A 162 0.37 -26.57 2.53
C ILE A 162 -0.84 -27.11 3.29
N PHE A 163 -1.33 -26.39 4.31
CA PHE A 163 -2.34 -26.91 5.24
C PHE A 163 -3.77 -26.89 4.69
N LEU A 164 -4.06 -26.01 3.72
CA LEU A 164 -5.39 -25.88 3.13
C LEU A 164 -5.47 -26.43 1.70
N SER A 165 -4.38 -26.99 1.16
CA SER A 165 -4.36 -27.64 -0.18
C SER A 165 -5.47 -28.67 -0.35
N ARG A 166 -5.73 -29.40 0.74
CA ARG A 166 -6.71 -30.46 0.88
C ARG A 166 -8.17 -30.03 0.72
N PHE A 167 -8.49 -28.77 1.00
CA PHE A 167 -9.85 -28.27 0.87
C PHE A 167 -10.10 -27.81 -0.56
N LYS A 168 -11.24 -28.20 -1.11
CA LYS A 168 -11.67 -27.81 -2.46
C LYS A 168 -12.78 -26.80 -2.42
N VAL A 169 -12.69 -25.77 -3.25
CA VAL A 169 -13.71 -24.75 -3.43
C VAL A 169 -14.51 -25.06 -4.69
N HIS A 170 -15.82 -25.12 -4.53
CA HIS A 170 -16.78 -25.33 -5.58
C HIS A 170 -17.72 -24.14 -5.68
N ALA A 171 -18.24 -23.87 -6.86
CA ALA A 171 -19.23 -22.81 -7.09
C ALA A 171 -20.62 -23.43 -7.26
N HIS A 172 -21.63 -22.79 -6.68
CA HIS A 172 -23.04 -23.11 -6.96
C HIS A 172 -23.40 -22.59 -8.36
N GLU A 173 -23.87 -23.47 -9.24
CA GLU A 173 -24.23 -23.10 -10.61
C GLU A 173 -25.28 -21.98 -10.65
N GLY A 174 -25.07 -21.00 -11.53
CA GLY A 174 -25.98 -19.87 -11.68
C GLY A 174 -25.97 -18.85 -10.54
N THR A 175 -25.07 -18.99 -9.55
CA THR A 175 -24.97 -18.04 -8.42
C THR A 175 -23.52 -17.58 -8.18
N ALA A 176 -23.36 -16.57 -7.32
CA ALA A 176 -22.05 -16.11 -6.84
C ALA A 176 -21.59 -16.82 -5.55
N TYR A 177 -22.31 -17.85 -5.09
CA TYR A 177 -22.00 -18.56 -3.85
C TYR A 177 -21.02 -19.71 -4.11
N GLU A 178 -20.17 -19.96 -3.13
CA GLU A 178 -19.19 -21.05 -3.16
C GLU A 178 -19.38 -21.96 -1.93
N TYR A 179 -18.95 -23.20 -2.03
CA TYR A 179 -18.90 -24.14 -0.92
C TYR A 179 -17.55 -24.86 -0.89
N LEU A 180 -17.16 -25.29 0.30
CA LEU A 180 -15.89 -25.94 0.59
C LEU A 180 -16.13 -27.41 0.92
N THR A 181 -15.37 -28.28 0.28
CA THR A 181 -15.32 -29.71 0.59
C THR A 181 -13.97 -30.11 1.19
N ASP A 182 -13.98 -31.09 2.08
CA ASP A 182 -12.77 -31.76 2.55
C ASP A 182 -12.26 -32.82 1.56
N GLU A 183 -11.20 -33.53 1.93
CA GLU A 183 -10.58 -34.61 1.13
C GLU A 183 -11.56 -35.74 0.79
N ASN A 184 -12.59 -35.93 1.61
CA ASN A 184 -13.60 -36.96 1.45
C ASN A 184 -14.83 -36.47 0.66
N GLY A 185 -14.81 -35.23 0.18
CA GLY A 185 -15.93 -34.60 -0.52
C GLY A 185 -17.07 -34.15 0.40
N LYS A 186 -16.87 -34.17 1.72
CA LYS A 186 -17.88 -33.68 2.67
C LYS A 186 -17.87 -32.15 2.67
N VAL A 187 -19.04 -31.54 2.54
CA VAL A 187 -19.19 -30.09 2.65
C VAL A 187 -18.90 -29.66 4.09
N VAL A 188 -17.91 -28.79 4.26
CA VAL A 188 -17.48 -28.25 5.56
C VAL A 188 -18.01 -26.83 5.77
N LEU A 189 -18.12 -26.05 4.69
CA LEU A 189 -18.67 -24.69 4.71
C LEU A 189 -19.46 -24.46 3.41
N ASP A 190 -20.63 -23.84 3.53
CA ASP A 190 -21.46 -23.43 2.39
C ASP A 190 -21.91 -21.98 2.56
N ASP A 191 -21.44 -21.11 1.66
CA ASP A 191 -21.77 -19.69 1.69
C ASP A 191 -23.27 -19.43 1.52
N ASN A 192 -23.98 -20.31 0.82
CA ASN A 192 -25.41 -20.16 0.54
C ASN A 192 -26.27 -20.35 1.81
N HIS A 193 -25.72 -21.02 2.83
CA HIS A 193 -26.39 -21.28 4.10
C HIS A 193 -25.86 -20.42 5.26
N SER A 194 -24.83 -19.59 5.01
CA SER A 194 -24.30 -18.64 5.98
C SER A 194 -24.96 -17.25 5.82
N GLU A 195 -25.73 -16.82 6.82
CA GLU A 195 -26.38 -15.50 6.83
C GLU A 195 -25.37 -14.35 6.74
N THR A 196 -24.22 -14.49 7.41
CA THR A 196 -23.13 -13.52 7.40
C THR A 196 -22.53 -13.39 6.01
N THR A 197 -22.25 -14.51 5.33
CA THR A 197 -21.65 -14.50 4.00
C THR A 197 -22.59 -13.94 2.94
N ARG A 198 -23.88 -14.26 3.02
CA ARG A 198 -24.91 -13.68 2.14
C ARG A 198 -25.00 -12.16 2.28
N THR A 199 -24.87 -11.65 3.51
CA THR A 199 -24.91 -10.21 3.79
C THR A 199 -23.68 -9.49 3.24
N ILE A 200 -22.48 -10.03 3.48
CA ILE A 200 -21.22 -9.46 2.95
C ILE A 200 -21.21 -9.46 1.42
N LYS A 201 -21.62 -10.56 0.77
CA LYS A 201 -21.69 -10.63 -0.70
C LYS A 201 -22.72 -9.65 -1.28
N LYS A 202 -23.88 -9.48 -0.65
CA LYS A 202 -24.87 -8.46 -1.06
C LYS A 202 -24.30 -7.05 -0.96
N ILE A 203 -23.65 -6.70 0.14
CA ILE A 203 -23.04 -5.37 0.34
C ILE A 203 -21.94 -5.12 -0.71
N ASN A 204 -21.10 -6.11 -0.99
CA ASN A 204 -20.05 -6.00 -2.00
C ASN A 204 -20.62 -5.85 -3.43
N LEU A 205 -21.66 -6.61 -3.78
CA LEU A 205 -22.39 -6.47 -5.05
C LEU A 205 -23.03 -5.08 -5.19
N VAL A 206 -23.73 -4.61 -4.16
CA VAL A 206 -24.35 -3.28 -4.14
C VAL A 206 -23.29 -2.19 -4.24
N SER A 207 -22.19 -2.30 -3.50
CA SER A 207 -21.07 -1.36 -3.58
C SER A 207 -20.47 -1.27 -4.98
N LYS A 208 -20.32 -2.41 -5.67
CA LYS A 208 -19.80 -2.46 -7.05
C LYS A 208 -20.80 -1.90 -8.07
N ILE A 209 -22.10 -2.15 -7.89
CA ILE A 209 -23.15 -1.55 -8.72
C ILE A 209 -23.17 -0.04 -8.51
N VAL A 210 -23.14 0.44 -7.27
CA VAL A 210 -23.08 1.87 -6.98
C VAL A 210 -21.81 2.49 -7.56
N GLN A 211 -20.64 1.86 -7.47
CA GLN A 211 -19.42 2.38 -8.11
C GLN A 211 -19.48 2.37 -9.65
N ALA A 212 -20.17 1.40 -10.26
CA ALA A 212 -20.30 1.31 -11.71
C ALA A 212 -21.35 2.27 -12.28
N PHE A 213 -22.38 2.62 -11.51
CA PHE A 213 -23.55 3.39 -11.97
C PHE A 213 -23.71 4.76 -11.30
N ALA A 214 -23.01 5.04 -10.19
CA ALA A 214 -22.89 6.39 -9.63
C ALA A 214 -21.74 7.12 -10.34
N LYS A 215 -21.98 7.45 -11.61
CA LYS A 215 -21.35 8.56 -12.30
C LYS A 215 -22.42 9.61 -12.57
#